data_AF-A0A816MI83-F1
#
_entry.id   AF-A0A816MI83-F1
#
_cell.length_a   1.000
_cell.length_b   1.000
_cell.length_c   1.000
_cell.angle_alpha   90.00
_cell.angle_beta   90.00
_cell.angle_gamma   90.00
#
_symmetry.space_group_name_H-M   'P 1'
#
loop_
_entity.id
_entity.type
_entity.pdbx_description
1 polymer ?
#
loop_
_entity_poly.entity_id
_entity_poly.type
_entity_poly.pdbx_seq_one_letter_code
_entity_poly.pdbx_strand_id
1 'polypeptide(L)'
;MQGTISCSRHYPMIPAAESMRPLPLRTQGNGESVRTLVEENAVMVIGRKGCCMCLVVKRLLFGLGVNPAVLEIDEKREVEVMSELEKIGVKGGRETVMLPAVYIGGMLFGGLDRVMATHISGELVPILKEVGALWL
;
A
#
# COMPACT_ATOMS: atom_id res chain seq x y z
N MET A 1 6.94 15.95 -50.49
CA MET A 1 6.16 15.34 -49.39
C MET A 1 7.07 14.40 -48.61
N GLN A 2 7.82 14.90 -47.63
CA GLN A 2 8.48 14.08 -46.61
C GLN A 2 8.58 14.91 -45.35
N GLY A 3 8.15 14.34 -44.23
CA GLY A 3 8.14 14.99 -42.92
C GLY A 3 7.66 14.00 -41.88
N THR A 4 8.46 12.97 -41.60
CA THR A 4 8.28 12.09 -40.45
C THR A 4 8.87 12.78 -39.22
N ILE A 5 8.01 13.23 -38.32
CA ILE A 5 8.43 13.80 -37.03
C ILE A 5 8.75 12.62 -36.11
N SER A 6 10.04 12.28 -36.02
CA SER A 6 10.55 11.37 -34.99
C SER A 6 10.64 12.11 -33.66
N CYS A 7 9.66 11.90 -32.78
CA CYS A 7 9.68 12.43 -31.42
C CYS A 7 10.55 11.52 -30.54
N SER A 8 11.86 11.69 -30.61
CA SER A 8 12.79 11.05 -29.68
C SER A 8 12.79 11.82 -28.35
N ARG A 9 11.78 11.59 -27.50
CA ARG A 9 11.86 12.00 -26.09
C ARG A 9 12.83 11.07 -25.38
N HIS A 10 14.09 11.50 -25.33
CA HIS A 10 15.11 10.92 -24.49
C HIS A 10 14.77 11.29 -23.04
N TYR A 11 13.99 10.44 -22.37
CA TYR A 11 13.85 10.52 -20.92
C TYR A 11 15.09 9.86 -20.31
N PRO A 12 15.95 10.59 -19.60
CA PRO A 12 16.98 9.95 -18.80
C PRO A 12 16.26 9.16 -17.70
N MET A 13 16.23 7.84 -17.87
CA MET A 13 15.82 6.90 -16.83
C MET A 13 16.83 7.02 -15.69
N ILE A 14 16.54 7.87 -14.71
CA ILE A 14 17.25 7.88 -13.44
C ILE A 14 17.07 6.47 -12.85
N PRO A 15 18.14 5.75 -12.50
CA PRO A 15 17.99 4.44 -11.88
C PRO A 15 17.34 4.65 -10.51
N ALA A 16 16.08 4.23 -10.38
CA ALA A 16 15.26 4.31 -9.17
C ALA A 16 15.72 3.34 -8.06
N ALA A 17 17.03 3.12 -7.92
CA ALA A 17 17.58 2.12 -7.02
C ALA A 17 18.06 2.70 -5.68
N GLU A 18 18.12 4.02 -5.50
CA GLU A 18 18.97 4.55 -4.42
C GLU A 18 18.49 5.78 -3.65
N SER A 19 17.19 6.09 -3.62
CA SER A 19 16.70 7.04 -2.62
C SER A 19 15.34 6.65 -2.08
N MET A 20 15.26 6.67 -0.75
CA MET A 20 14.18 6.15 0.08
C MET A 20 13.99 4.64 -0.08
N ARG A 21 14.90 3.86 0.50
CA ARG A 21 14.49 2.55 1.02
C ARG A 21 13.53 2.87 2.17
N PRO A 22 12.20 2.66 2.04
CA PRO A 22 11.39 2.52 3.23
C PRO A 22 11.96 1.31 3.96
N LEU A 23 11.87 1.26 5.29
CA LEU A 23 12.14 0.01 6.01
C LEU A 23 11.27 -1.05 5.31
N PRO A 24 11.85 -2.02 4.58
CA PRO A 24 11.06 -3.18 4.28
C PRO A 24 10.81 -3.74 5.67
N LEU A 25 9.56 -3.82 6.11
CA LEU A 25 9.20 -4.85 7.05
C LEU A 25 9.41 -6.17 6.29
N ARG A 26 10.69 -6.53 6.08
CA ARG A 26 11.11 -7.90 6.00
C ARG A 26 10.54 -8.45 7.29
N THR A 27 9.57 -9.35 7.15
CA THR A 27 9.27 -10.31 8.22
C THR A 27 10.56 -11.08 8.43
N GLN A 28 11.51 -10.49 9.16
CA GLN A 28 12.71 -11.12 9.63
C GLN A 28 12.25 -12.05 10.73
N GLY A 29 11.95 -13.30 10.36
CA GLY A 29 12.14 -14.48 11.21
C GLY A 29 11.83 -14.36 12.71
N ASN A 30 10.82 -13.59 13.09
CA ASN A 30 10.35 -13.42 14.46
C ASN A 30 8.84 -13.52 14.36
N GLY A 31 8.20 -14.32 15.20
CA GLY A 31 6.78 -14.72 15.10
C GLY A 31 5.76 -13.60 15.32
N GLU A 32 6.01 -12.40 14.78
CA GLU A 32 5.10 -11.26 14.82
C GLU A 32 3.93 -11.54 13.87
N SER A 33 2.74 -11.65 14.46
CA SER A 33 1.52 -11.87 13.71
C SER A 33 1.21 -10.66 12.82
N VAL A 34 0.60 -10.90 11.65
CA VAL A 34 0.16 -9.81 10.75
C VAL A 34 -0.72 -8.79 11.47
N ARG A 35 -1.46 -9.24 12.50
CA ARG A 35 -2.28 -8.40 13.36
C ARG A 35 -1.48 -7.34 14.11
N THR A 36 -0.36 -7.74 14.71
CA THR A 36 0.52 -6.82 15.46
C THR A 36 1.04 -5.72 14.54
N LEU A 37 1.48 -6.09 13.33
CA LEU A 37 1.95 -5.12 12.34
C LEU A 37 0.86 -4.13 11.93
N VAL A 38 -0.37 -4.60 11.76
CA VAL A 38 -1.51 -3.73 11.43
C VAL A 38 -1.85 -2.78 12.58
N GLU A 39 -1.81 -3.25 13.84
CA GLU A 39 -2.12 -2.44 15.03
C GLU A 39 -1.02 -1.40 15.35
N GLU A 40 0.25 -1.71 15.07
CA GLU A 40 1.39 -0.82 15.35
C GLU A 40 1.57 0.30 14.31
N ASN A 41 1.05 0.12 13.10
CA ASN A 41 1.23 1.07 12.00
C ASN A 41 -0.04 1.89 11.75
N ALA A 42 0.09 3.23 11.71
CA ALA A 42 -1.03 4.11 11.39
C ALA A 42 -1.59 3.86 9.98
N VAL A 43 -0.71 3.53 9.02
CA VAL A 43 -1.08 3.13 7.66
C VAL A 43 -0.20 1.97 7.20
N MET A 44 -0.81 0.90 6.72
CA MET A 44 -0.12 -0.29 6.23
C MET A 44 -0.71 -0.76 4.89
N VAL A 45 0.15 -1.07 3.93
CA VAL A 45 -0.20 -1.63 2.62
C VAL A 45 0.33 -3.04 2.54
N ILE A 46 -0.56 -3.99 2.29
CA ILE A 46 -0.25 -5.41 2.22
C ILE A 46 -0.53 -5.89 0.81
N GLY A 47 0.41 -6.61 0.23
CA GLY A 47 0.28 -7.01 -1.16
C GLY A 47 1.29 -8.03 -1.62
N ARG A 48 1.05 -8.58 -2.81
CA ARG A 48 1.99 -9.50 -3.45
C ARG A 48 3.26 -8.77 -3.83
N LYS A 49 4.39 -9.46 -3.68
CA LYS A 49 5.68 -8.97 -4.16
C LYS A 49 5.60 -8.66 -5.67
N GLY A 50 6.01 -7.46 -6.06
CA GLY A 50 5.93 -7.02 -7.46
C GLY A 50 4.53 -6.61 -7.95
N CYS A 51 3.53 -6.50 -7.08
CA CYS A 51 2.19 -6.05 -7.48
C CYS A 51 2.19 -4.57 -7.89
N CYS A 52 1.86 -4.30 -9.16
CA CYS A 52 1.79 -2.93 -9.69
C CYS A 52 0.75 -2.06 -8.96
N MET A 53 -0.34 -2.65 -8.48
CA MET A 53 -1.38 -1.92 -7.74
C MET A 53 -0.88 -1.45 -6.37
N CYS A 54 -0.04 -2.25 -5.69
CA CYS A 54 0.59 -1.84 -4.43
C CYS A 54 1.50 -0.63 -4.63
N LEU A 55 2.23 -0.62 -5.75
CA LEU A 55 3.08 0.51 -6.11
C LEU A 55 2.26 1.79 -6.34
N VAL A 56 1.08 1.69 -6.95
CA VAL A 56 0.17 2.83 -7.15
C VAL A 56 -0.29 3.40 -5.80
N VAL A 57 -0.80 2.55 -4.90
CA VAL A 57 -1.23 2.97 -3.56
C VAL A 57 -0.08 3.63 -2.79
N LYS A 58 1.11 2.99 -2.81
CA LYS A 58 2.30 3.50 -2.13
C LYS A 58 2.71 4.88 -2.63
N ARG A 59 2.71 5.08 -3.96
CA ARG A 59 3.03 6.38 -4.57
C ARG A 59 2.00 7.43 -4.22
N LEU A 60 0.72 7.07 -4.21
CA LEU A 60 -0.35 7.98 -3.81
C LEU A 60 -0.15 8.46 -2.37
N LEU A 61 0.06 7.54 -1.43
CA LEU A 61 0.24 7.87 -0.01
C LEU A 61 1.48 8.74 0.22
N PHE A 62 2.59 8.44 -0.46
CA PHE A 62 3.77 9.32 -0.42
C PHE A 62 3.51 10.70 -1.01
N GLY A 63 2.75 10.79 -2.12
CA GLY A 63 2.36 12.06 -2.71
C GLY A 63 1.50 12.92 -1.78
N LEU A 64 0.77 12.29 -0.84
CA LEU A 64 0.01 12.97 0.21
C LEU A 64 0.86 13.32 1.45
N GLY A 65 2.14 12.95 1.48
CA GLY A 65 3.03 13.18 2.62
C GLY A 65 2.95 12.12 3.73
N VAL A 66 2.32 10.98 3.46
CA VAL A 66 2.22 9.84 4.39
C VAL A 66 3.32 8.83 4.12
N ASN A 67 3.89 8.25 5.18
CA ASN A 67 4.86 7.17 5.09
C ASN A 67 4.23 5.82 5.49
N PRO A 68 3.66 5.05 4.55
CA PRO A 68 3.02 3.78 4.88
C PRO A 68 4.04 2.66 5.12
N ALA A 69 3.72 1.78 6.08
CA ALA A 69 4.35 0.47 6.18
C ALA A 69 3.92 -0.42 5.00
N VAL A 70 4.83 -1.25 4.49
CA VAL A 70 4.55 -2.15 3.36
C VAL A 70 4.95 -3.57 3.72
N LEU A 71 3.99 -4.50 3.63
CA LEU A 71 4.22 -5.93 3.76
C LEU A 71 4.05 -6.59 2.40
N GLU A 72 5.16 -7.07 1.85
CA GLU A 72 5.19 -7.83 0.62
C GLU A 72 5.08 -9.32 0.94
N ILE A 73 4.07 -9.97 0.36
CA ILE A 73 3.79 -11.38 0.53
C ILE A 73 4.41 -12.15 -0.64
N ASP A 74 5.19 -13.18 -0.33
CA ASP A 74 5.63 -14.16 -1.32
C ASP A 74 4.48 -15.13 -1.65
N GLU A 75 4.38 -15.55 -2.91
CA GLU A 75 3.30 -16.45 -3.40
C GLU A 75 3.15 -17.72 -2.54
N LYS A 76 4.26 -18.26 -2.02
CA LYS A 76 4.27 -19.47 -1.17
C LYS A 76 3.57 -19.28 0.18
N ARG A 77 3.49 -18.04 0.68
CA ARG A 77 2.90 -17.67 1.97
C ARG A 77 1.57 -16.95 1.82
N GLU A 78 1.10 -16.74 0.58
CA GLU A 78 -0.12 -16.00 0.29
C GLU A 78 -1.33 -16.59 1.00
N VAL A 79 -1.54 -17.90 0.92
CA VAL A 79 -2.68 -18.58 1.55
C VAL A 79 -2.67 -18.43 3.08
N GLU A 80 -1.50 -18.57 3.71
CA GLU A 80 -1.34 -18.43 5.16
C GLU A 80 -1.65 -17.00 5.61
N VAL A 81 -1.01 -16.01 4.96
CA VAL A 81 -1.18 -14.59 5.29
C VAL A 81 -2.61 -14.13 5.01
N MET A 82 -3.22 -14.54 3.89
CA MET A 82 -4.62 -14.21 3.58
C MET A 82 -5.58 -14.76 4.64
N SER A 83 -5.35 -15.97 5.14
CA SER A 83 -6.14 -16.53 6.25
C SER A 83 -6.00 -15.71 7.54
N GLU A 84 -4.82 -15.17 7.83
CA GLU A 84 -4.63 -14.24 8.96
C GLU A 84 -5.33 -12.90 8.73
N LEU A 85 -5.21 -12.35 7.53
CA LEU A 85 -5.85 -11.08 7.16
C LEU A 85 -7.37 -11.15 7.24
N GLU A 86 -7.97 -12.27 6.82
CA GLU A 86 -9.41 -12.52 6.97
C GLU A 86 -9.84 -12.51 8.45
N LYS A 87 -9.03 -13.09 9.36
CA LYS A 87 -9.32 -13.06 10.80
C LYS A 87 -9.26 -11.64 11.38
N ILE A 88 -8.41 -10.78 10.83
CA ILE A 88 -8.22 -9.39 11.28
C ILE A 88 -9.30 -8.47 10.67
N GLY A 89 -9.64 -8.66 9.39
CA GLY A 89 -10.56 -7.83 8.63
C GLY A 89 -12.04 -8.06 8.94
N VAL A 90 -12.41 -9.20 9.51
CA VAL A 90 -13.82 -9.56 9.77
C VAL A 90 -14.30 -9.03 11.13
N LYS A 91 -14.15 -7.73 11.39
CA LYS A 91 -14.97 -7.04 12.40
C LYS A 91 -16.25 -6.54 11.72
N GLY A 92 -17.21 -7.44 11.45
CA GLY A 92 -18.53 -7.05 10.95
C GLY A 92 -19.16 -7.93 9.87
N GLY A 93 -18.42 -8.89 9.32
CA GLY A 93 -18.94 -9.86 8.36
C GLY A 93 -19.10 -9.31 6.93
N ARG A 94 -18.55 -10.04 5.95
CA ARG A 94 -18.70 -9.91 4.48
C ARG A 94 -17.64 -9.11 3.69
N GLU A 95 -16.60 -8.55 4.27
CA GLU A 95 -15.50 -7.97 3.47
C GLU A 95 -14.44 -9.04 3.18
N THR A 96 -14.41 -9.54 1.94
CA THR A 96 -13.32 -10.40 1.45
C THR A 96 -12.09 -9.53 1.28
N VAL A 97 -11.02 -9.83 2.01
CA VAL A 97 -9.74 -9.13 1.85
C VAL A 97 -9.19 -9.49 0.48
N MET A 98 -8.95 -8.49 -0.37
CA MET A 98 -8.27 -8.66 -1.66
C MET A 98 -6.99 -7.84 -1.68
N LEU A 99 -5.92 -8.39 -2.26
CA LEU A 99 -4.65 -7.67 -2.40
C LEU A 99 -4.68 -6.75 -3.62
N PRO A 100 -4.22 -5.49 -3.53
CA PRO A 100 -3.62 -4.85 -2.34
C PRO A 100 -4.66 -4.56 -1.25
N ALA A 101 -4.35 -4.92 0.00
CA ALA A 101 -5.15 -4.58 1.16
C ALA A 101 -4.50 -3.41 1.91
N VAL A 102 -5.27 -2.37 2.18
CA VAL A 102 -4.82 -1.17 2.88
C VAL A 102 -5.49 -1.13 4.24
N TYR A 103 -4.68 -0.90 5.26
CA TYR A 103 -5.11 -0.73 6.64
C TYR A 103 -4.79 0.68 7.08
N ILE A 104 -5.73 1.30 7.78
CA ILE A 104 -5.63 2.64 8.34
C ILE A 104 -6.10 2.57 9.79
N GLY A 105 -5.29 3.05 10.73
CA GLY A 105 -5.60 3.03 12.17
C GLY A 105 -5.85 1.62 12.72
N GLY A 106 -5.17 0.61 12.18
CA GLY A 106 -5.36 -0.79 12.57
C GLY A 106 -6.63 -1.47 12.05
N MET A 107 -7.41 -0.82 11.18
CA MET A 107 -8.62 -1.37 10.58
C MET A 107 -8.46 -1.56 9.07
N LEU A 108 -9.15 -2.55 8.50
CA LEU A 108 -9.19 -2.76 7.05
C LEU A 108 -9.90 -1.56 6.42
N PHE A 109 -9.14 -0.78 5.66
CA PHE A 109 -9.68 0.31 4.87
C PHE A 109 -10.17 -0.16 3.50
N GLY A 110 -9.54 -1.20 2.93
CA GLY A 110 -10.00 -1.87 1.71
C GLY A 110 -8.93 -1.98 0.64
N GLY A 111 -9.37 -2.11 -0.62
CA GLY A 111 -8.50 -2.27 -1.78
C GLY A 111 -8.10 -0.96 -2.46
N LEU A 112 -7.43 -1.07 -3.62
CA LEU A 112 -7.09 0.08 -4.47
C LEU A 112 -8.33 0.93 -4.79
N ASP A 113 -9.44 0.31 -5.19
CA ASP A 113 -10.62 1.03 -5.66
C ASP A 113 -11.19 1.97 -4.59
N ARG A 114 -11.23 1.51 -3.33
CA ARG A 114 -11.70 2.32 -2.19
C ARG A 114 -10.72 3.45 -1.86
N VAL A 115 -9.41 3.20 -1.95
CA VAL A 115 -8.37 4.23 -1.80
C VAL A 115 -8.48 5.30 -2.89
N MET A 116 -8.66 4.89 -4.13
CA MET A 116 -8.81 5.83 -5.24
C MET A 116 -10.11 6.62 -5.14
N ALA A 117 -11.22 5.98 -4.79
CA ALA A 117 -12.51 6.65 -4.60
C ALA A 117 -12.43 7.74 -3.52
N THR A 118 -11.84 7.42 -2.36
CA THR A 118 -11.70 8.37 -1.24
C THR A 118 -10.66 9.46 -1.50
N HIS A 119 -9.64 9.18 -2.31
CA HIS A 119 -8.72 10.20 -2.80
C HIS A 119 -9.43 11.19 -3.73
N ILE A 120 -10.23 10.69 -4.68
CA ILE A 120 -10.99 11.52 -5.63
C ILE A 120 -12.07 12.34 -4.91
N SER A 121 -12.75 11.77 -3.91
CA SER A 121 -13.73 12.50 -3.09
C SER A 121 -13.11 13.53 -2.15
N GLY A 122 -11.78 13.46 -1.92
CA GLY A 122 -11.07 14.31 -0.98
C GLY A 122 -11.19 13.88 0.50
N GLU A 123 -11.85 12.77 0.78
CA GLU A 123 -12.07 12.26 2.14
C GLU A 123 -10.86 11.52 2.72
N LEU A 124 -9.94 11.07 1.87
CA LEU A 124 -8.77 10.32 2.31
C LEU A 124 -7.85 11.14 3.23
N VAL A 125 -7.65 12.43 2.96
CA VAL A 125 -6.79 13.30 3.77
C VAL A 125 -7.34 13.48 5.20
N PRO A 126 -8.63 13.83 5.41
CA PRO A 126 -9.24 13.85 6.74
C PRO A 126 -9.04 12.56 7.53
N ILE A 127 -9.26 11.40 6.91
CA ILE A 127 -9.10 10.08 7.56
C ILE A 127 -7.65 9.86 8.00
N LEU A 128 -6.69 10.23 7.16
CA LEU A 128 -5.26 10.13 7.47
C LEU A 128 -4.83 11.07 8.60
N LYS A 129 -5.45 12.24 8.72
CA LYS A 129 -5.23 13.16 9.85
C LYS A 129 -5.78 12.59 11.16
N GLU A 130 -6.96 11.98 11.12
CA GLU A 130 -7.60 11.39 12.30
C GLU A 130 -6.72 10.31 12.96
N VAL A 131 -6.05 9.48 12.13
CA VAL A 131 -5.13 8.45 12.63
C VAL A 131 -3.70 8.96 12.91
N GLY A 132 -3.46 10.26 12.79
CA GLY A 132 -2.13 10.86 13.02
C GLY A 132 -1.07 10.48 11.99
N ALA A 133 -1.49 10.00 10.81
CA ALA A 133 -0.58 9.68 9.71
C ALA A 133 -0.10 10.92 8.95
N LEU A 134 -0.77 12.07 9.15
CA LEU A 134 -0.46 13.36 8.53
C LEU A 134 -0.59 14.49 9.57
N TRP A 135 0.39 15.41 9.59
CA TRP A 135 0.52 16.49 10.60
C TRP A 135 0.38 17.91 10.01
N LEU A 136 -0.48 18.10 9.01
CA LEU A 136 -0.77 19.42 8.40
C LEU A 136 -2.04 20.07 8.97
#